data_AF-A0A531LVJ7-F1
#
_entry.id   AF-A0A531LVJ7-F1
#
_cell.length_a   1.000
_cell.length_b   1.000
_cell.length_c   1.000
_cell.angle_alpha   90.00
_cell.angle_beta   90.00
_cell.angle_gamma   90.00
#
_symmetry.space_group_name_H-M   'P 1'
#
loop_
_entity.id
_entity.type
_entity.pdbx_description
1 polymer ?
#
loop_
_entity_poly.entity_id
_entity_poly.type
_entity_poly.pdbx_seq_one_letter_code
_entity_poly.pdbx_strand_id
1 'polypeptide(L)'
;VPLRSFALGFARMATGHGFGPKRAKAAKRLLSACMAEPFFVAGTGRADLLLMEAAPGRIFVKGGAEGVHCAALPELGLGIAVKCDDGAGRAGDAIAAAILARLLQADEALAAKLLELANAPIESRIGAKVGA
;
A
#
# COMPACT_ATOMS: atom_id res chain seq x y z
N VAL A 1 8.97 10.68 11.76
CA VAL A 1 9.14 10.20 10.37
C VAL A 1 8.68 11.29 9.40
N PRO A 2 9.44 11.67 8.35
CA PRO A 2 9.06 12.76 7.43
C PRO A 2 8.01 12.31 6.41
N LEU A 3 6.76 12.14 6.84
CA LEU A 3 5.66 11.57 6.03
C LEU A 3 5.46 12.26 4.69
N ARG A 4 5.49 13.59 4.65
CA ARG A 4 5.35 14.36 3.41
C ARG A 4 6.42 13.99 2.37
N SER A 5 7.66 13.77 2.80
CA SER A 5 8.75 13.40 1.91
C SER A 5 8.61 11.98 1.38
N PHE A 6 8.10 11.04 2.19
CA PHE A 6 7.78 9.69 1.73
C PHE A 6 6.64 9.69 0.72
N ALA A 7 5.52 10.34 1.03
CA ALA A 7 4.40 10.47 0.10
C ALA A 7 4.85 11.09 -1.24
N LEU A 8 5.65 12.17 -1.19
CA LEU A 8 6.21 12.78 -2.39
C LEU A 8 7.13 11.83 -3.16
N GLY A 9 7.99 11.08 -2.46
CA GLY A 9 8.88 10.09 -3.06
C GLY A 9 8.11 9.03 -3.84
N PHE A 10 7.06 8.46 -3.23
CA PHE A 10 6.21 7.47 -3.88
C PHE A 10 5.42 8.06 -5.06
N ALA A 11 4.90 9.28 -4.95
CA ALA A 11 4.24 9.97 -6.07
C ALA A 11 5.18 10.18 -7.27
N ARG A 12 6.44 10.56 -7.00
CA ARG A 12 7.48 10.70 -8.04
C ARG A 12 7.87 9.35 -8.64
N MET A 13 7.92 8.29 -7.85
CA MET A 13 8.16 6.95 -8.36
C MET A 13 7.01 6.46 -9.25
N ALA A 14 5.76 6.76 -8.88
CA ALA A 14 4.57 6.41 -9.64
C ALA A 14 4.49 7.13 -11.00
N THR A 15 4.87 8.41 -11.03
CA THR A 15 4.67 9.29 -12.18
C THR A 15 5.93 9.55 -13.01
N GLY A 16 7.11 9.41 -12.41
CA GLY A 16 8.38 9.86 -12.97
C GLY A 16 8.59 11.38 -12.91
N HIS A 17 7.60 12.17 -12.48
CA HIS A 17 7.72 13.62 -12.40
C HIS A 17 8.81 14.05 -11.40
N GLY A 18 9.58 15.09 -11.77
CA GLY A 18 10.71 15.57 -10.96
C GLY A 18 11.96 14.69 -11.05
N PHE A 19 11.94 13.59 -11.80
CA PHE A 19 13.13 12.83 -12.17
C PHE A 19 13.62 13.19 -13.58
N GLY A 20 14.94 13.10 -13.79
CA GLY A 20 15.49 13.08 -15.14
C GLY A 20 15.13 11.78 -15.89
N PRO A 21 15.25 11.75 -17.23
CA PRO A 21 14.71 10.66 -18.06
C PRO A 21 15.19 9.25 -17.66
N LYS A 22 16.46 9.11 -17.30
CA LYS A 22 17.04 7.83 -16.85
C LYS A 22 16.38 7.31 -15.57
N ARG A 23 16.15 8.20 -14.59
CA ARG A 23 15.54 7.84 -13.30
C ARG A 23 14.04 7.59 -13.45
N ALA A 24 13.34 8.37 -14.26
CA ALA A 24 11.92 8.13 -14.57
C ALA A 24 11.71 6.75 -15.21
N LYS A 25 12.54 6.37 -16.19
CA LYS A 25 12.51 5.03 -16.81
C LYS A 25 12.79 3.92 -15.78
N ALA A 26 13.76 4.13 -14.89
CA ALA A 26 14.09 3.16 -13.85
C ALA A 26 12.96 3.00 -12.82
N ALA A 27 12.35 4.10 -12.38
CA ALA A 27 11.23 4.10 -11.44
C ALA A 27 10.03 3.35 -12.01
N LYS A 28 9.64 3.64 -13.26
CA LYS A 28 8.57 2.91 -13.96
C LYS A 28 8.87 1.41 -14.02
N ARG A 29 10.07 1.03 -14.46
CA ARG A 29 10.47 -0.37 -14.55
C ARG A 29 10.40 -1.07 -13.18
N LEU A 30 10.86 -0.42 -12.13
CA LEU A 30 10.87 -0.98 -10.78
C LEU A 30 9.43 -1.18 -10.28
N LEU A 31 8.57 -0.16 -10.35
CA LEU A 31 7.18 -0.30 -9.90
C LEU A 31 6.43 -1.36 -10.71
N SER A 32 6.58 -1.37 -12.03
CA SER A 32 5.94 -2.38 -12.87
C SER A 32 6.36 -3.80 -12.49
N ALA A 33 7.66 -4.04 -12.23
CA ALA A 33 8.13 -5.34 -11.79
C ALA A 33 7.57 -5.71 -10.40
N CYS A 34 7.61 -4.78 -9.45
CA CYS A 34 7.09 -5.01 -8.10
C CYS A 34 5.59 -5.32 -8.07
N MET A 35 4.79 -4.63 -8.89
CA MET A 35 3.34 -4.87 -8.95
C MET A 35 2.97 -6.09 -9.77
N ALA A 36 3.82 -6.52 -10.71
CA ALA A 36 3.64 -7.77 -11.44
C ALA A 36 3.96 -8.99 -10.55
N GLU A 37 4.91 -8.83 -9.63
CA GLU A 37 5.44 -9.90 -8.78
C GLU A 37 5.42 -9.52 -7.29
N PRO A 38 4.24 -9.20 -6.71
CA PRO A 38 4.13 -8.61 -5.37
C PRO A 38 4.61 -9.55 -4.25
N PHE A 39 4.57 -10.87 -4.47
CA PHE A 39 5.11 -11.84 -3.51
C PHE A 39 6.58 -11.58 -3.19
N PHE A 40 7.39 -11.24 -4.21
CA PHE A 40 8.82 -10.96 -4.00
C PHE A 40 9.09 -9.61 -3.33
N VAL A 41 8.07 -8.75 -3.21
CA VAL A 41 8.15 -7.48 -2.48
C VAL A 41 7.83 -7.66 -1.00
N ALA A 42 6.79 -8.46 -0.71
CA ALA A 42 6.19 -8.54 0.62
C ALA A 42 6.53 -9.84 1.37
N GLY A 43 6.48 -10.98 0.69
CA GLY A 43 6.50 -12.31 1.28
C GLY A 43 5.12 -12.76 1.82
N THR A 44 5.12 -13.92 2.46
CA THR A 44 3.90 -14.61 2.92
C THR A 44 3.17 -13.86 4.04
N GLY A 45 1.83 -13.82 3.96
CA GLY A 45 0.96 -13.38 5.05
C GLY A 45 1.03 -11.87 5.35
N ARG A 46 1.50 -11.06 4.40
CA ARG A 46 1.64 -9.60 4.57
C ARG A 46 0.50 -8.87 3.86
N ALA A 47 -0.04 -7.82 4.49
CA ALA A 47 -1.08 -6.99 3.88
C ALA A 47 -0.61 -6.35 2.56
N ASP A 48 0.67 -5.97 2.46
CA ASP A 48 1.31 -5.47 1.23
C ASP A 48 0.96 -6.36 0.02
N LEU A 49 1.06 -7.69 0.18
CA LEU A 49 0.77 -8.67 -0.87
C LEU A 49 -0.71 -8.62 -1.26
N LEU A 50 -1.59 -8.77 -0.27
CA LEU A 50 -3.04 -8.81 -0.47
C LEU A 50 -3.57 -7.53 -1.13
N LEU A 51 -3.03 -6.37 -0.74
CA LEU A 51 -3.41 -5.07 -1.29
C LEU A 51 -2.95 -4.91 -2.75
N MET A 52 -1.75 -5.38 -3.10
CA MET A 52 -1.27 -5.35 -4.48
C MET A 52 -1.99 -6.37 -5.38
N GLU A 53 -2.34 -7.55 -4.85
CA GLU A 53 -3.14 -8.56 -5.56
C GLU A 53 -4.59 -8.12 -5.78
N ALA A 54 -5.16 -7.32 -4.87
CA ALA A 54 -6.50 -6.78 -5.05
C ALA A 54 -6.62 -5.84 -6.26
N ALA A 55 -5.53 -5.14 -6.63
CA ALA A 55 -5.52 -4.20 -7.75
C ALA A 55 -4.21 -4.30 -8.58
N PRO A 56 -4.04 -5.38 -9.36
CA PRO A 56 -2.79 -5.66 -10.08
C PRO A 56 -2.38 -4.49 -10.98
N GLY A 57 -1.15 -4.00 -10.79
CA GLY A 57 -0.59 -2.89 -11.58
C GLY A 57 -1.12 -1.49 -11.23
N ARG A 58 -2.11 -1.37 -10.32
CA ARG A 58 -2.75 -0.09 -9.96
C ARG A 58 -2.28 0.44 -8.61
N ILE A 59 -1.88 -0.46 -7.71
CA ILE A 59 -1.41 -0.14 -6.36
C ILE A 59 -0.05 -0.78 -6.13
N PHE A 60 0.91 0.01 -5.67
CA PHE A 60 2.12 -0.50 -5.02
C PHE A 60 2.06 -0.12 -3.54
N VAL A 61 2.20 -1.10 -2.62
CA VAL A 61 2.23 -0.87 -1.18
C VAL A 61 3.51 -1.44 -0.59
N LYS A 62 4.09 -0.73 0.36
CA LYS A 62 5.18 -1.23 1.18
C LYS A 62 5.05 -0.79 2.62
N GLY A 63 4.77 -1.75 3.50
CA GLY A 63 4.94 -1.64 4.93
C GLY A 63 6.43 -1.50 5.29
N GLY A 64 6.70 -0.60 6.21
CA GLY A 64 8.00 -0.33 6.82
C GLY A 64 8.00 -0.69 8.30
N ALA A 65 9.16 -0.53 8.94
CA ALA A 65 9.30 -0.74 10.38
C ALA A 65 8.50 0.29 11.18
N GLU A 66 8.14 -0.07 12.41
CA GLU A 66 7.47 0.82 13.36
C GLU A 66 6.17 1.42 12.81
N GLY A 67 5.28 0.62 12.22
CA GLY A 67 3.95 1.08 11.80
C GLY A 67 3.93 2.12 10.68
N VAL A 68 5.01 2.23 9.89
CA VAL A 68 5.05 3.06 8.68
C VAL A 68 4.47 2.29 7.50
N HIS A 69 3.58 2.89 6.71
CA HIS A 69 3.13 2.35 5.43
C HIS A 69 3.25 3.40 4.35
N CYS A 70 3.74 3.00 3.18
CA CYS A 70 3.75 3.85 2.00
C CYS A 70 3.07 3.16 0.83
N ALA A 71 2.44 3.95 -0.05
CA ALA A 71 1.86 3.44 -1.27
C ALA A 71 2.04 4.41 -2.45
N ALA A 72 1.98 3.88 -3.66
CA ALA A 72 2.00 4.61 -4.92
C ALA A 72 0.79 4.20 -5.77
N LEU A 73 0.09 5.18 -6.32
CA LEU A 73 -1.08 5.00 -7.18
C LEU A 73 -0.80 5.68 -8.54
N PRO A 74 -0.25 4.96 -9.53
CA PRO A 74 0.13 5.53 -10.82
C PRO A 74 -1.02 6.22 -11.55
N GLU A 75 -2.22 5.65 -11.52
CA GLU A 75 -3.42 6.21 -12.18
C GLU A 75 -3.81 7.58 -11.62
N LEU A 76 -3.60 7.80 -10.32
CA LEU A 76 -3.93 9.06 -9.65
C LEU A 76 -2.73 10.00 -9.54
N GLY A 77 -1.53 9.52 -9.86
CA GLY A 77 -0.28 10.24 -9.64
C GLY A 77 0.02 10.53 -8.16
N LEU A 78 -0.57 9.76 -7.25
CA LEU A 78 -0.47 9.98 -5.81
C LEU A 78 0.54 9.05 -5.15
N GLY A 79 1.11 9.55 -4.06
CA GLY A 79 1.85 8.75 -3.09
C GLY A 79 1.26 8.97 -1.70
N ILE A 80 1.22 7.92 -0.91
CA ILE A 80 0.64 7.90 0.43
C ILE A 80 1.75 7.54 1.41
N ALA A 81 1.72 8.16 2.59
CA ALA A 81 2.55 7.75 3.72
C ALA A 81 1.75 7.88 5.01
N VAL A 82 1.73 6.81 5.80
CA VAL A 82 1.05 6.72 7.10
C VAL A 82 2.08 6.26 8.14
N LYS A 83 1.93 6.72 9.38
CA LYS A 83 2.67 6.24 10.54
C LYS A 83 1.70 6.08 11.70
N CYS A 84 1.70 4.90 12.31
CA CYS A 84 1.07 4.68 13.60
C CYS A 84 2.08 5.01 14.70
N ASP A 85 1.71 5.87 15.64
CA ASP A 85 2.62 6.36 16.69
C ASP A 85 3.03 5.26 17.68
N ASP A 86 2.14 4.29 17.94
CA ASP A 86 2.40 3.10 18.75
C ASP A 86 3.26 2.04 18.04
N GLY A 87 3.61 2.27 16.76
CA GLY A 87 4.43 1.38 15.95
C GLY A 87 3.70 0.11 15.47
N ALA A 88 2.41 -0.04 15.73
CA ALA A 88 1.68 -1.26 15.42
C ALA A 88 1.43 -1.43 13.91
N GLY A 89 1.95 -2.53 13.34
CA GLY A 89 1.75 -2.86 11.92
C GLY A 89 0.27 -3.09 11.57
N ARG A 90 -0.49 -3.77 12.44
CA ARG A 90 -1.92 -4.06 12.24
C ARG A 90 -2.74 -2.79 11.97
N ALA A 91 -2.48 -1.72 12.72
CA ALA A 91 -3.17 -0.44 12.51
C ALA A 91 -2.75 0.21 11.18
N GLY A 92 -1.45 0.13 10.85
CA GLY A 92 -0.91 0.61 9.57
C GLY A 92 -1.54 -0.08 8.37
N ASP A 93 -1.68 -1.41 8.41
CA ASP A 93 -2.31 -2.22 7.37
C ASP A 93 -3.77 -1.79 7.15
N ALA A 94 -4.55 -1.69 8.23
CA ALA A 94 -5.96 -1.28 8.19
C ALA A 94 -6.14 0.14 7.63
N ILE A 95 -5.34 1.09 8.09
CA ILE A 95 -5.40 2.48 7.63
C ILE A 95 -5.00 2.57 6.14
N ALA A 96 -3.95 1.86 5.73
CA ALA A 96 -3.52 1.84 4.34
C ALA A 96 -4.63 1.31 3.42
N ALA A 97 -5.25 0.19 3.78
CA ALA A 97 -6.36 -0.41 3.05
C ALA A 97 -7.57 0.53 2.95
N ALA A 98 -7.96 1.18 4.05
CA ALA A 98 -9.08 2.12 4.07
C ALA A 98 -8.84 3.37 3.21
N ILE A 99 -7.62 3.93 3.24
CA ILE A 99 -7.26 5.07 2.37
C ILE A 99 -7.34 4.66 0.90
N LEU A 100 -6.80 3.49 0.55
CA LEU A 100 -6.84 2.97 -0.82
C LEU A 100 -8.28 2.78 -1.29
N ALA A 101 -9.15 2.19 -0.46
CA ALA A 101 -10.58 2.04 -0.76
C ALA A 101 -11.25 3.39 -1.06
N ARG A 102 -10.95 4.40 -0.24
CA ARG A 102 -11.53 5.74 -0.40
C ARG A 102 -11.05 6.47 -1.66
N LEU A 103 -9.78 6.29 -2.03
CA LEU A 103 -9.18 6.91 -3.22
C LEU A 103 -9.60 6.20 -4.52
N LEU A 104 -9.87 4.90 -4.45
CA LEU A 104 -10.29 4.06 -5.58
C LEU A 104 -11.79 3.77 -5.60
N GLN A 105 -12.58 4.52 -4.83
CA GLN A 105 -14.03 4.33 -4.64
C GLN A 105 -14.88 4.35 -5.92
N ALA A 106 -14.34 4.85 -7.05
CA ALA A 106 -15.02 4.80 -8.34
C ALA A 106 -15.17 3.36 -8.86
N ASP A 107 -14.31 2.45 -8.40
CA ASP A 107 -14.40 1.01 -8.62
C ASP A 107 -14.99 0.39 -7.34
N GLU A 108 -16.31 0.28 -7.28
CA GLU A 108 -17.05 -0.14 -6.08
C GLU A 108 -16.64 -1.55 -5.61
N ALA A 109 -16.40 -2.46 -6.54
CA ALA A 109 -16.00 -3.83 -6.23
C ALA A 109 -14.59 -3.87 -5.60
N LEU A 110 -13.64 -3.12 -6.17
CA LEU A 110 -12.30 -3.00 -5.60
C LEU A 110 -12.35 -2.32 -4.22
N ALA A 111 -13.11 -1.22 -4.10
CA ALA A 111 -13.24 -0.50 -2.85
C ALA A 111 -13.82 -1.38 -1.74
N ALA A 112 -14.84 -2.20 -2.04
CA ALA A 112 -15.40 -3.17 -1.11
C ALA A 112 -14.35 -4.19 -0.66
N LYS A 113 -13.58 -4.76 -1.59
CA LYS A 113 -12.49 -5.70 -1.27
C LYS A 113 -11.40 -5.07 -0.40
N LEU A 114 -11.02 -3.82 -0.68
CA LEU A 114 -10.06 -3.09 0.13
C LEU A 114 -10.61 -2.79 1.54
N LEU A 115 -11.91 -2.52 1.67
CA LEU A 115 -12.57 -2.37 2.97
C LEU A 115 -12.63 -3.68 3.75
N GLU A 116 -12.79 -4.83 3.10
CA GLU A 116 -12.67 -6.14 3.77
C GLU A 116 -11.26 -6.32 4.35
N LEU A 117 -10.22 -5.99 3.57
CA LEU A 117 -8.83 -6.04 4.03
C LEU A 117 -8.55 -5.03 5.16
N ALA A 118 -9.25 -3.89 5.16
CA ALA A 118 -9.15 -2.90 6.23
C ALA A 118 -9.72 -3.38 7.56
N ASN A 119 -10.68 -4.32 7.53
CA ASN A 119 -11.37 -4.88 8.70
C ASN A 119 -11.01 -6.37 8.87
N ALA A 120 -9.73 -6.71 8.70
CA ALA A 120 -9.24 -8.07 8.86
C ALA A 120 -9.57 -8.61 10.28
N PRO A 121 -10.01 -9.88 10.40
CA PRO A 121 -10.44 -10.43 11.68
C PRO A 121 -9.30 -10.38 12.70
N ILE A 122 -9.63 -9.94 13.92
CA ILE A 122 -8.72 -9.99 15.05
C ILE A 122 -8.89 -11.36 15.70
N GLU A 123 -7.82 -12.13 15.76
CA GLU A 123 -7.81 -13.46 16.37
C GLU A 123 -7.19 -13.43 17.76
N SER A 124 -7.79 -14.20 18.66
CA SER A 124 -7.19 -14.53 19.96
C SER A 124 -6.04 -15.53 19.80
N ARG A 125 -5.29 -15.77 20.89
CA ARG A 125 -4.17 -16.74 20.90
C ARG A 125 -4.56 -18.17 20.48
N ILE A 126 -5.84 -18.53 20.60
CA ILE A 126 -6.39 -19.84 20.22
C ILE A 126 -7.03 -19.83 18.83
N GLY A 127 -6.93 -18.74 18.07
CA GLY A 127 -7.53 -18.59 16.74
C GLY A 127 -9.01 -18.22 16.73
N ALA A 128 -9.63 -17.96 17.88
CA ALA A 128 -11.02 -17.49 17.91
C ALA A 128 -11.09 -16.02 17.45
N LYS A 129 -12.00 -15.69 16.53
CA LYS A 129 -12.29 -14.32 16.11
C LYS A 129 -12.89 -13.54 17.28
N VAL A 130 -12.27 -12.42 17.63
CA VAL A 130 -12.68 -11.52 18.73
C VAL A 130 -12.95 -10.09 18.28
N GLY A 131 -12.84 -9.80 16.99
CA GLY A 131 -13.14 -8.49 16.42
C GLY A 131 -12.93 -8.42 14.92
N ALA A 132 -13.16 -7.23 14.36
CA ALA A 132 -12.84 -6.81 13.00
C ALA A 132 -12.59 -5.30 13.01
#